data_AF-A0A080M5T7-F1
#
_entry.id   AF-A0A080M5T7-F1
#
_cell.length_a   1.000
_cell.length_b   1.000
_cell.length_c   1.000
_cell.angle_alpha   90.00
_cell.angle_beta   90.00
_cell.angle_gamma   90.00
#
_symmetry.space_group_name_H-M   'P 1'
#
loop_
_entity.id
_entity.type
_entity.pdbx_description
1 polymer ?
#
loop_
_entity_poly.entity_id
_entity_poly.type
_entity_poly.pdbx_seq_one_letter_code
_entity_poly.pdbx_strand_id
1 'polypeptide(L)'
;MNVVVLINGREAIPVRAIPYVTGRWMSPDVVAKSLAYTDSMNRFEGIYAYQLLADGGYSQVLPGDWDVVDDLLQGLESSLNALSDDRKLTRPVWLTESTKQLPAGVFLWRDEFEQAFHRNYSPPRFSLLDERPGDLTLRFSPLISPPEMRGVVMEGFEDSADDLLVGKIRNDQTRLLLSAGDDAATDRFAQRYFEDGFNKVTREKAGERNFEAKVAAVNLTDERCIELAHSHELRIADWTALTGIGIGVHWSYVVSAEGVAFRKWTEGEISEASVDRQIEMHQDNEAVPLRFPCAPAKLLQFIDAAPPGSHRFSIPDVFRQAVTEQAPMTDTPARVPAELQGQSDITHSGAPEKAAPVVTPDDDEQGEAATTAQEQKADATQSTRRIPEQRRQEQEILQVLCELGYSADALPKWVSGKPGVKAEVRGRFASWQGTVFDKAWDRLRADKRIRDAD
;
A
#
# COMPACT_ATOMS: atom_id res chain seq x y z
N MET A 1 -2.94 9.92 -10.22
CA MET A 1 -2.15 11.07 -10.68
C MET A 1 -0.86 10.56 -11.29
N ASN A 2 -0.54 10.97 -12.52
CA ASN A 2 0.78 10.79 -13.13
C ASN A 2 1.68 11.97 -12.71
N VAL A 3 2.97 11.73 -12.46
CA VAL A 3 3.94 12.78 -12.10
C VAL A 3 4.94 13.09 -13.22
N VAL A 4 4.82 12.44 -14.38
CA VAL A 4 5.62 12.77 -15.57
C VAL A 4 5.08 14.05 -16.21
N VAL A 5 5.97 15.00 -16.44
CA VAL A 5 5.71 16.25 -17.18
C VAL A 5 6.36 16.17 -18.57
N LEU A 6 5.91 17.02 -19.50
CA LEU A 6 6.52 17.18 -20.82
C LEU A 6 7.22 18.54 -20.87
N ILE A 7 8.52 18.54 -21.18
CA ILE A 7 9.32 19.77 -21.32
C ILE A 7 9.98 19.70 -22.70
N ASN A 8 9.60 20.64 -23.58
CA ASN A 8 10.04 20.66 -24.98
C ASN A 8 9.85 19.32 -25.71
N GLY A 9 8.75 18.62 -25.42
CA GLY A 9 8.39 17.33 -26.02
C GLY A 9 9.13 16.09 -25.45
N ARG A 10 10.04 16.25 -24.48
CA ARG A 10 10.68 15.13 -23.77
C ARG A 10 10.06 14.93 -22.39
N GLU A 11 9.93 13.67 -21.98
CA GLU A 11 9.34 13.28 -20.69
C GLU A 11 10.32 13.49 -19.53
N ALA A 12 9.86 14.16 -18.48
CA ALA A 12 10.64 14.51 -17.30
C ALA A 12 9.91 14.18 -16.00
N ILE A 13 10.66 14.11 -14.90
CA ILE A 13 10.17 13.83 -13.54
C ILE A 13 10.59 14.99 -12.62
N PRO A 14 9.66 15.69 -11.94
CA PRO A 14 10.00 16.61 -10.87
C PRO A 14 10.83 15.93 -9.80
N VAL A 15 11.90 16.56 -9.31
CA VAL A 15 12.80 15.94 -8.31
C VAL A 15 12.05 15.60 -7.02
N ARG A 16 11.08 16.43 -6.62
CA ARG A 16 10.14 16.16 -5.51
C ARG A 16 9.30 14.89 -5.69
N ALA A 17 9.11 14.41 -6.92
CA ALA A 17 8.36 13.18 -7.20
C ALA A 17 9.23 11.90 -7.05
N ILE A 18 10.56 11.99 -7.16
CA ILE A 18 11.47 10.83 -7.13
C ILE A 18 11.27 9.95 -5.86
N PRO A 19 11.10 10.50 -4.64
CA PRO A 19 10.78 9.70 -3.46
C PRO A 19 9.45 8.93 -3.56
N TYR A 20 8.50 9.36 -4.37
CA TYR A 20 7.23 8.66 -4.56
C TYR A 20 7.35 7.63 -5.70
N VAL A 21 8.00 8.00 -6.81
CA VAL A 21 8.24 7.12 -7.97
C VAL A 21 9.08 5.90 -7.58
N THR A 22 10.07 6.07 -6.68
CA THR A 22 10.92 4.98 -6.15
C THR A 22 10.29 4.21 -4.99
N GLY A 23 9.00 4.41 -4.69
CA GLY A 23 8.33 3.73 -3.57
C GLY A 23 8.86 4.10 -2.18
N ARG A 24 9.46 5.30 -2.05
CA ARG A 24 10.21 5.80 -0.89
C ARG A 24 11.51 5.01 -0.60
N TRP A 25 12.09 4.39 -1.62
CA TRP A 25 13.44 3.84 -1.56
C TRP A 25 14.51 4.94 -1.54
N MET A 26 14.42 5.93 -2.44
CA MET A 26 15.22 7.15 -2.35
C MET A 26 14.45 8.18 -1.50
N SER A 27 14.88 8.41 -0.26
CA SER A 27 14.41 9.56 0.53
C SER A 27 14.97 10.87 -0.04
N PRO A 28 14.38 12.05 0.27
CA PRO A 28 14.85 13.33 -0.25
C PRO A 28 16.35 13.61 -0.04
N ASP A 29 16.93 13.18 1.07
CA ASP A 29 18.36 13.29 1.34
C ASP A 29 19.21 12.36 0.45
N VAL A 30 18.74 11.14 0.16
CA VAL A 30 19.37 10.23 -0.81
C VAL A 30 19.27 10.82 -2.23
N VAL A 31 18.18 11.50 -2.57
CA VAL A 31 18.04 12.22 -3.86
C VAL A 31 19.05 13.37 -3.95
N ALA A 32 19.13 14.23 -2.94
CA ALA A 32 20.11 15.32 -2.89
C ALA A 32 21.56 14.81 -2.98
N LYS A 33 21.94 13.84 -2.14
CA LYS A 33 23.29 13.22 -2.12
C LYS A 33 23.63 12.48 -3.41
N SER A 34 22.64 11.91 -4.11
CA SER A 34 22.84 11.26 -5.42
C SER A 34 23.18 12.26 -6.52
N LEU A 35 22.60 13.48 -6.46
CA LEU A 35 22.78 14.56 -7.44
C LEU A 35 23.99 15.46 -7.12
N ALA A 36 24.32 15.61 -5.83
CA ALA A 36 25.58 16.19 -5.36
C ALA A 36 26.81 15.30 -5.64
N TYR A 37 26.59 14.05 -6.06
CA TYR A 37 27.61 12.98 -6.16
C TYR A 37 28.31 12.65 -4.82
N THR A 38 27.73 13.02 -3.68
CA THR A 38 28.25 12.76 -2.33
C THR A 38 27.83 11.39 -1.77
N ASP A 39 26.75 10.78 -2.29
CA ASP A 39 26.38 9.40 -2.01
C ASP A 39 27.58 8.45 -2.28
N SER A 40 27.84 7.49 -1.38
CA SER A 40 28.97 6.56 -1.48
C SER A 40 28.64 5.22 -2.15
N MET A 41 27.35 4.96 -2.40
CA MET A 41 26.79 3.71 -2.90
C MET A 41 26.20 3.88 -4.31
N ASN A 42 25.40 4.94 -4.54
CA ASN A 42 24.43 4.99 -5.65
C ASN A 42 24.48 6.26 -6.51
N ARG A 43 25.63 6.93 -6.60
CA ARG A 43 25.81 8.18 -7.37
C ARG A 43 25.19 8.14 -8.75
N PHE A 44 24.48 9.21 -9.10
CA PHE A 44 23.94 9.42 -10.44
C PHE A 44 24.99 10.03 -11.39
N GLU A 45 26.25 9.59 -11.30
CA GLU A 45 27.35 10.05 -12.15
C GLU A 45 26.95 9.96 -13.65
N GLY A 46 26.95 11.12 -14.31
CA GLY A 46 26.55 11.31 -15.70
C GLY A 46 25.10 11.75 -15.93
N ILE A 47 24.30 11.90 -14.87
CA ILE A 47 22.93 12.45 -14.92
C ILE A 47 22.92 13.84 -14.30
N TYR A 48 22.16 14.75 -14.88
CA TYR A 48 22.03 16.11 -14.38
C TYR A 48 20.59 16.46 -14.03
N ALA A 49 20.45 17.31 -13.01
CA ALA A 49 19.18 17.97 -12.71
C ALA A 49 19.10 19.29 -13.46
N TYR A 50 17.88 19.65 -13.84
CA TYR A 50 17.59 20.85 -14.62
C TYR A 50 16.51 21.66 -13.90
N GLN A 51 16.69 22.97 -13.81
CA GLN A 51 15.70 23.90 -13.29
C GLN A 51 14.91 24.49 -14.46
N LEU A 52 13.59 24.35 -14.44
CA LEU A 52 12.70 25.05 -15.35
C LEU A 52 12.71 26.55 -15.04
N LEU A 53 12.77 27.38 -16.08
CA LEU A 53 12.81 28.83 -16.00
C LEU A 53 11.44 29.41 -16.40
N ALA A 54 11.14 30.62 -15.93
CA ALA A 54 9.85 31.29 -16.18
C ALA A 54 9.59 31.70 -17.65
N ASP A 55 10.54 31.44 -18.55
CA ASP A 55 10.41 31.60 -20.01
C ASP A 55 10.19 30.26 -20.75
N GLY A 56 10.03 29.15 -20.02
CA GLY A 56 9.95 27.79 -20.57
C GLY A 56 11.30 27.19 -20.96
N GLY A 57 12.39 27.94 -20.82
CA GLY A 57 13.75 27.42 -20.88
C GLY A 57 14.09 26.57 -19.66
N TYR A 58 15.28 25.97 -19.67
CA TYR A 58 15.82 25.29 -18.48
C TYR A 58 17.33 25.50 -18.36
N SER A 59 17.81 25.62 -17.12
CA SER A 59 19.23 25.64 -16.77
C SER A 59 19.65 24.32 -16.12
N GLN A 60 20.94 23.99 -16.16
CA GLN A 60 21.47 22.84 -15.44
C GLN A 60 21.78 23.24 -13.99
N VAL A 61 21.28 22.47 -13.02
CA VAL A 61 21.67 22.57 -11.61
C VAL A 61 23.00 21.83 -11.41
N LEU A 62 23.98 22.47 -10.79
CA LEU A 62 25.31 21.90 -10.58
C LEU A 62 25.33 21.04 -9.31
N PRO A 63 26.22 20.02 -9.21
CA PRO A 63 26.30 19.16 -8.02
C PRO A 63 26.48 19.94 -6.71
N GLY A 64 27.27 21.02 -6.70
CA GLY A 64 27.47 21.86 -5.50
C GLY A 64 26.27 22.71 -5.09
N ASP A 65 25.28 22.91 -5.97
CA ASP A 65 24.04 23.61 -5.60
C ASP A 65 23.15 22.74 -4.68
N TRP A 66 23.36 21.41 -4.71
CA TRP A 66 22.67 20.45 -3.84
C TRP A 66 23.22 20.39 -2.42
N ASP A 67 24.42 20.92 -2.15
CA ASP A 67 24.99 20.96 -0.79
C ASP A 67 24.09 21.78 0.15
N VAL A 68 23.53 22.89 -0.34
CA VAL A 68 22.55 23.72 0.41
C VAL A 68 21.25 22.97 0.69
N VAL A 69 20.81 22.10 -0.23
CA VAL A 69 19.62 21.26 -0.06
C VAL A 69 19.89 20.18 1.00
N ASP A 70 21.09 19.59 1.02
CA ASP A 70 21.44 18.60 2.04
C ASP A 70 21.64 19.22 3.43
N ASP A 71 22.23 20.42 3.54
CA ASP A 71 22.32 21.17 4.80
C ASP A 71 20.92 21.44 5.41
N LEU A 72 19.94 21.84 4.58
CA LEU A 72 18.54 22.02 5.03
C LEU A 72 17.90 20.71 5.49
N LEU A 73 18.21 19.59 4.83
CA LEU A 73 17.72 18.26 5.19
C LEU A 73 18.37 17.73 6.48
N GLN A 74 19.68 17.92 6.66
CA GLN A 74 20.40 17.61 7.90
C GLN A 74 19.91 18.48 9.07
N GLY A 75 19.60 19.76 8.83
CA GLY A 75 19.00 20.66 9.80
C GLY A 75 17.60 20.22 10.24
N LEU A 76 16.77 19.76 9.30
CA LEU A 76 15.45 19.18 9.58
C LEU A 76 15.56 17.87 10.37
N GLU A 77 16.46 16.95 9.99
CA GLU A 77 16.66 15.69 10.71
C GLU A 77 17.13 15.95 12.15
N SER A 78 18.09 16.88 12.32
CA SER A 78 18.58 17.30 13.64
C SER A 78 17.48 17.91 14.50
N SER A 79 16.60 18.73 13.90
CA SER A 79 15.46 19.36 14.60
C SER A 79 14.41 18.34 15.03
N LEU A 80 14.14 17.33 14.21
CA LEU A 80 13.20 16.25 14.55
C LEU A 80 13.77 15.31 15.62
N ASN A 81 15.05 14.95 15.53
CA ASN A 81 15.72 14.14 16.56
C ASN A 81 15.81 14.88 17.91
N ALA A 82 15.99 16.21 17.90
CA ALA A 82 15.91 17.03 19.11
C ALA A 82 14.49 17.15 19.70
N LEU A 83 13.45 16.91 18.90
CA LEU A 83 12.05 16.90 19.33
C LEU A 83 11.63 15.53 19.91
N SER A 84 12.04 14.41 19.28
CA SER A 84 11.77 13.06 19.78
C SER A 84 12.63 11.97 19.11
N ASP A 85 13.14 11.03 19.91
CA ASP A 85 13.73 9.79 19.42
C ASP A 85 12.69 8.80 18.82
N ASP A 86 11.38 8.97 19.05
CA ASP A 86 10.37 8.06 18.49
C ASP A 86 10.16 8.32 17.00
N ARG A 87 10.79 7.47 16.18
CA ARG A 87 10.64 7.44 14.73
C ARG A 87 9.19 7.30 14.25
N LYS A 88 8.23 6.87 15.07
CA LYS A 88 6.80 6.88 14.71
C LYS A 88 6.21 8.28 14.68
N LEU A 89 6.72 9.18 15.52
CA LEU A 89 6.32 10.59 15.57
C LEU A 89 7.09 11.42 14.55
N THR A 90 8.40 11.20 14.41
CA THR A 90 9.24 12.01 13.51
C THR A 90 9.17 11.58 12.04
N ARG A 91 8.99 10.30 11.71
CA ARG A 91 8.96 9.83 10.30
C ARG A 91 7.83 10.43 9.46
N PRO A 92 6.57 10.59 9.93
CA PRO A 92 5.53 11.27 9.16
C PRO A 92 5.90 12.71 8.83
N VAL A 93 6.38 13.48 9.83
CA VAL A 93 6.81 14.87 9.64
C VAL A 93 8.00 14.94 8.68
N TRP A 94 9.00 14.06 8.85
CA TRP A 94 10.13 13.94 7.91
C TRP A 94 9.66 13.73 6.47
N LEU A 95 8.78 12.76 6.22
CA LEU A 95 8.32 12.44 4.85
C LEU A 95 7.58 13.59 4.16
N THR A 96 6.92 14.46 4.92
CA THR A 96 6.23 15.67 4.43
C THR A 96 7.22 16.81 4.24
N GLU A 97 7.97 17.19 5.28
CA GLU A 97 8.81 18.40 5.28
C GLU A 97 10.10 18.22 4.46
N SER A 98 10.72 17.04 4.45
CA SER A 98 11.93 16.79 3.64
C SER A 98 11.65 16.84 2.14
N THR A 99 10.44 16.48 1.71
CA THR A 99 10.00 16.63 0.31
C THR A 99 9.93 18.10 -0.11
N LYS A 100 9.61 19.03 0.81
CA LYS A 100 9.55 20.47 0.52
C LYS A 100 10.94 21.11 0.37
N GLN A 101 11.96 20.56 1.04
CA GLN A 101 13.35 21.07 0.95
C GLN A 101 13.98 20.80 -0.41
N LEU A 102 13.54 19.76 -1.12
CA LEU A 102 13.89 19.58 -2.54
C LEU A 102 13.34 20.77 -3.35
N PRO A 103 14.08 21.33 -4.31
CA PRO A 103 13.67 22.53 -5.03
C PRO A 103 12.45 22.29 -5.94
N ALA A 104 11.56 23.29 -5.98
CA ALA A 104 10.46 23.39 -6.93
C ALA A 104 10.97 23.70 -8.35
N GLY A 105 10.22 23.32 -9.39
CA GLY A 105 10.60 23.53 -10.80
C GLY A 105 11.84 22.75 -11.28
N VAL A 106 12.47 21.92 -10.43
CA VAL A 106 13.66 21.14 -10.78
C VAL A 106 13.28 19.70 -11.14
N PHE A 107 13.83 19.18 -12.24
CA PHE A 107 13.50 17.88 -12.82
C PHE A 107 14.72 17.06 -13.23
N LEU A 108 14.50 15.76 -13.47
CA LEU A 108 15.37 14.86 -14.24
C LEU A 108 14.63 14.42 -15.52
N TRP A 109 15.35 14.12 -16.60
CA TRP A 109 14.76 13.44 -17.76
C TRP A 109 14.39 12.00 -17.39
N ARG A 110 13.20 11.53 -17.82
CA ARG A 110 12.65 10.25 -17.33
C ARG A 110 13.51 9.06 -17.75
N ASP A 111 13.96 9.05 -18.99
CA ASP A 111 14.79 7.98 -19.58
C ASP A 111 16.21 7.93 -18.96
N GLU A 112 16.80 9.09 -18.69
CA GLU A 112 18.09 9.20 -17.97
C GLU A 112 17.97 8.70 -16.52
N PHE A 113 16.90 9.09 -15.82
CA PHE A 113 16.62 8.63 -14.46
C PHE A 113 16.33 7.12 -14.40
N GLU A 114 15.48 6.59 -15.29
CA GLU A 114 15.21 5.15 -15.40
C GLU A 114 16.51 4.37 -15.58
N GLN A 115 17.36 4.79 -16.54
CA GLN A 115 18.63 4.12 -16.81
C GLN A 115 19.57 4.16 -15.60
N ALA A 116 19.70 5.31 -14.93
CA ALA A 116 20.57 5.45 -13.75
C ALA A 116 20.05 4.69 -12.53
N PHE A 117 18.73 4.71 -12.31
CA PHE A 117 18.10 3.94 -11.24
C PHE A 117 18.31 2.45 -11.47
N HIS A 118 18.02 1.94 -12.68
CA HIS A 118 18.28 0.53 -12.99
C HIS A 118 19.77 0.17 -12.91
N ARG A 119 20.67 1.06 -13.35
CA ARG A 119 22.14 0.89 -13.26
C ARG A 119 22.65 0.74 -11.83
N ASN A 120 21.98 1.33 -10.83
CA ASN A 120 22.46 1.35 -9.45
C ASN A 120 21.66 0.41 -8.53
N TYR A 121 20.33 0.36 -8.69
CA TYR A 121 19.40 -0.33 -7.78
C TYR A 121 18.84 -1.67 -8.29
N SER A 122 19.27 -2.16 -9.46
CA SER A 122 18.92 -3.52 -9.93
C SER A 122 19.87 -4.59 -9.39
N PRO A 123 19.46 -5.87 -9.36
CA PRO A 123 20.38 -7.00 -9.24
C PRO A 123 21.45 -6.98 -10.35
N PRO A 124 22.69 -7.39 -10.05
CA PRO A 124 23.15 -7.86 -8.76
C PRO A 124 23.52 -6.72 -7.79
N ARG A 125 23.65 -5.47 -8.22
CA ARG A 125 24.20 -4.38 -7.37
C ARG A 125 23.40 -4.18 -6.09
N PHE A 126 22.08 -4.23 -6.20
CA PHE A 126 21.16 -4.13 -5.07
C PHE A 126 20.18 -5.31 -5.04
N SER A 127 19.67 -5.66 -3.86
CA SER A 127 18.70 -6.74 -3.62
C SER A 127 18.10 -6.58 -2.22
N LEU A 128 16.77 -6.67 -2.08
CA LEU A 128 16.11 -6.65 -0.76
C LEU A 128 16.15 -8.05 -0.11
N LEU A 129 16.18 -8.11 1.22
CA LEU A 129 16.07 -9.37 1.97
C LEU A 129 14.63 -9.89 2.05
N ASP A 130 13.66 -8.99 2.04
CA ASP A 130 12.22 -9.25 2.15
C ASP A 130 11.46 -8.51 1.03
N GLU A 131 11.82 -8.78 -0.23
CA GLU A 131 11.25 -8.10 -1.40
C GLU A 131 9.76 -8.41 -1.58
N ARG A 132 8.91 -7.38 -1.59
CA ARG A 132 7.46 -7.51 -1.81
C ARG A 132 7.10 -7.18 -3.26
N PRO A 133 5.97 -7.69 -3.81
CA PRO A 133 5.55 -7.35 -5.16
C PRO A 133 5.45 -5.83 -5.39
N GLY A 134 6.28 -5.31 -6.31
CA GLY A 134 6.35 -3.89 -6.64
C GLY A 134 7.32 -3.05 -5.81
N ASP A 135 8.10 -3.65 -4.89
CA ASP A 135 9.35 -3.04 -4.42
C ASP A 135 10.35 -2.96 -5.60
N LEU A 136 11.31 -2.02 -5.52
CA LEU A 136 12.30 -1.69 -6.57
C LEU A 136 11.73 -1.33 -7.97
N THR A 137 10.40 -1.33 -8.14
CA THR A 137 9.71 -0.99 -9.38
C THR A 137 9.38 0.50 -9.42
N LEU A 138 9.86 1.20 -10.46
CA LEU A 138 9.54 2.61 -10.67
C LEU A 138 8.05 2.80 -11.02
N ARG A 139 7.39 3.74 -10.35
CA ARG A 139 5.94 3.96 -10.48
C ARG A 139 5.64 5.44 -10.77
N PHE A 140 5.46 5.77 -12.04
CA PHE A 140 5.14 7.12 -12.52
C PHE A 140 3.71 7.59 -12.19
N SER A 141 2.84 6.70 -11.70
CA SER A 141 1.60 7.09 -11.01
C SER A 141 1.60 6.60 -9.56
N PRO A 142 2.43 7.20 -8.69
CA PRO A 142 2.59 6.75 -7.31
C PRO A 142 1.44 7.22 -6.42
N LEU A 143 1.22 6.53 -5.29
CA LEU A 143 0.32 7.00 -4.25
C LEU A 143 0.99 8.14 -3.47
N ILE A 144 0.73 9.38 -3.87
CA ILE A 144 1.07 10.58 -3.10
C ILE A 144 0.03 10.74 -1.99
N SER A 145 0.52 10.64 -0.75
CA SER A 145 -0.24 10.84 0.49
C SER A 145 0.65 11.62 1.49
N PRO A 146 0.09 12.60 2.22
CA PRO A 146 -1.30 13.07 2.15
C PRO A 146 -1.59 13.85 0.83
N PRO A 147 -2.86 14.10 0.45
CA PRO A 147 -3.22 14.58 -0.89
C PRO A 147 -2.63 15.94 -1.29
N GLU A 148 -2.39 16.83 -0.33
CA GLU A 148 -1.87 18.19 -0.53
C GLU A 148 -0.44 18.16 -1.07
N MET A 149 0.30 17.10 -0.75
CA MET A 149 1.65 16.87 -1.28
C MET A 149 1.65 16.68 -2.81
N ARG A 150 0.50 16.46 -3.46
CA ARG A 150 0.39 16.47 -4.93
C ARG A 150 0.75 17.84 -5.51
N GLY A 151 0.28 18.93 -4.89
CA GLY A 151 0.65 20.29 -5.28
C GLY A 151 2.13 20.54 -5.04
N VAL A 152 2.61 20.24 -3.82
CA VAL A 152 4.04 20.37 -3.46
C VAL A 152 4.95 19.62 -4.44
N VAL A 153 4.57 18.41 -4.87
CA VAL A 153 5.38 17.58 -5.78
C VAL A 153 5.45 18.14 -7.21
N MET A 154 4.43 18.88 -7.66
CA MET A 154 4.37 19.48 -9.01
C MET A 154 4.67 20.98 -9.04
N GLU A 155 4.99 21.59 -7.90
CA GLU A 155 5.28 23.03 -7.78
C GLU A 155 6.39 23.46 -8.74
N GLY A 156 6.12 24.49 -9.56
CA GLY A 156 7.02 25.00 -10.59
C GLY A 156 6.94 24.28 -11.95
N PHE A 157 5.84 23.56 -12.21
CA PHE A 157 5.56 22.91 -13.51
C PHE A 157 4.16 23.25 -14.06
N GLU A 158 3.47 24.22 -13.47
CA GLU A 158 2.05 24.52 -13.68
C GLU A 158 1.73 24.81 -15.16
N ASP A 159 2.48 25.71 -15.80
CA ASP A 159 2.26 26.12 -17.20
C ASP A 159 2.63 25.02 -18.22
N SER A 160 3.38 23.98 -17.82
CA SER A 160 3.73 22.85 -18.71
C SER A 160 2.56 21.89 -18.97
N ALA A 161 1.44 22.06 -18.26
CA ALA A 161 0.25 21.23 -18.41
C ALA A 161 -0.57 21.54 -19.67
N ASP A 162 -0.52 22.77 -20.20
CA ASP A 162 -1.39 23.21 -21.29
C ASP A 162 -1.01 22.61 -22.67
N ASP A 163 0.26 22.24 -22.87
CA ASP A 163 0.73 21.64 -24.13
C ASP A 163 0.12 20.24 -24.38
N LEU A 164 -0.38 19.58 -23.31
CA LEU A 164 -1.18 18.35 -23.42
C LEU A 164 -2.58 18.58 -24.00
N LEU A 165 -3.15 19.78 -23.91
CA LEU A 165 -4.52 20.07 -24.36
C LEU A 165 -4.62 19.99 -25.89
N VAL A 166 -3.72 20.66 -26.61
CA VAL A 166 -3.76 20.77 -28.07
C VAL A 166 -3.62 19.40 -28.75
N GLY A 167 -2.79 18.52 -28.19
CA GLY A 167 -2.65 17.14 -28.67
C GLY A 167 -3.85 16.23 -28.37
N LYS A 168 -4.49 16.40 -27.20
CA LYS A 168 -5.56 15.50 -26.73
C LYS A 168 -6.94 15.79 -27.27
N ILE A 169 -7.30 17.06 -27.50
CA ILE A 169 -8.66 17.48 -27.88
C ILE A 169 -9.24 16.66 -29.05
N ARG A 170 -8.41 16.27 -30.01
CA ARG A 170 -8.80 15.51 -31.20
C ARG A 170 -9.11 14.02 -30.96
N ASN A 171 -8.74 13.46 -29.80
CA ASN A 171 -8.94 12.05 -29.46
C ASN A 171 -9.84 11.88 -28.22
N ASP A 172 -9.74 12.79 -27.25
CA ASP A 172 -10.51 12.71 -26.00
C ASP A 172 -11.97 13.22 -26.15
N GLN A 173 -12.34 13.91 -27.24
CA GLN A 173 -13.75 14.27 -27.52
C GLN A 173 -14.69 13.06 -27.65
N THR A 174 -14.18 11.88 -28.02
CA THR A 174 -14.96 10.63 -28.07
C THR A 174 -15.04 9.93 -26.70
N ARG A 175 -14.39 10.47 -25.66
CA ARG A 175 -14.25 9.83 -24.34
C ARG A 175 -14.70 10.72 -23.16
N LEU A 176 -14.60 12.05 -23.29
CA LEU A 176 -14.92 13.01 -22.23
C LEU A 176 -16.41 13.06 -21.83
N LEU A 177 -17.33 12.62 -22.69
CA LEU A 177 -18.77 12.59 -22.39
C LEU A 177 -19.18 11.49 -21.38
N LEU A 178 -18.22 10.69 -20.86
CA LEU A 178 -18.48 9.56 -19.95
C LEU A 178 -17.74 9.64 -18.60
N SER A 179 -16.93 10.68 -18.35
CA SER A 179 -15.98 10.69 -17.21
C SER A 179 -16.11 11.86 -16.23
N ALA A 180 -16.95 12.86 -16.50
CA ALA A 180 -16.95 14.13 -15.76
C ALA A 180 -17.72 14.11 -14.41
N GLY A 181 -18.11 12.93 -13.90
CA GLY A 181 -18.90 12.78 -12.67
C GLY A 181 -18.13 12.30 -11.43
N ASP A 182 -17.01 11.60 -11.60
CA ASP A 182 -16.46 10.76 -10.52
C ASP A 182 -15.45 11.47 -9.59
N ASP A 183 -14.71 12.47 -10.09
CA ASP A 183 -13.57 13.05 -9.38
C ASP A 183 -13.95 13.80 -8.08
N ALA A 184 -15.16 14.36 -8.00
CA ALA A 184 -15.63 15.07 -6.81
C ALA A 184 -16.07 14.11 -5.69
N ALA A 185 -16.84 13.06 -6.03
CA ALA A 185 -17.34 12.09 -5.06
C ALA A 185 -16.22 11.21 -4.47
N THR A 186 -15.18 10.92 -5.26
CA THR A 186 -14.08 10.04 -4.86
C THR A 186 -13.26 10.58 -3.68
N ASP A 187 -13.19 11.91 -3.48
CA ASP A 187 -12.38 12.52 -2.42
C ASP A 187 -12.94 12.26 -1.00
N ARG A 188 -14.26 12.44 -0.79
CA ARG A 188 -14.86 12.31 0.56
C ARG A 188 -14.76 10.90 1.14
N PHE A 189 -14.93 9.87 0.31
CA PHE A 189 -14.82 8.47 0.74
C PHE A 189 -13.35 8.03 0.93
N ALA A 190 -12.42 8.59 0.14
CA ALA A 190 -10.99 8.35 0.31
C ALA A 190 -10.44 8.95 1.61
N GLN A 191 -10.90 10.16 1.99
CA GLN A 191 -10.60 10.77 3.28
C GLN A 191 -11.09 9.88 4.44
N ARG A 192 -12.37 9.47 4.41
CA ARG A 192 -12.96 8.61 5.44
C ARG A 192 -12.22 7.29 5.61
N TYR A 193 -11.83 6.64 4.51
CA TYR A 193 -11.05 5.40 4.53
C TYR A 193 -9.67 5.56 5.21
N PHE A 194 -9.07 6.75 5.13
CA PHE A 194 -7.81 7.06 5.83
C PHE A 194 -8.04 7.22 7.34
N GLU A 195 -9.07 7.95 7.75
CA GLU A 195 -9.49 8.14 9.15
C GLU A 195 -9.92 6.80 9.80
N ASP A 196 -10.61 5.95 9.04
CA ASP A 196 -10.95 4.58 9.44
C ASP A 196 -9.71 3.74 9.74
N GLY A 197 -8.59 3.97 9.04
CA GLY A 197 -7.30 3.34 9.33
C GLY A 197 -6.76 3.69 10.72
N PHE A 198 -7.01 4.91 11.22
CA PHE A 198 -6.66 5.30 12.59
C PHE A 198 -7.67 4.76 13.61
N ASN A 199 -8.97 4.84 13.29
CA ASN A 199 -10.03 4.30 14.14
C ASN A 199 -9.89 2.79 14.35
N LYS A 200 -9.49 2.04 13.31
CA LYS A 200 -9.11 0.63 13.37
C LYS A 200 -8.06 0.36 14.45
N VAL A 201 -6.93 1.06 14.40
CA VAL A 201 -5.82 0.87 15.36
C VAL A 201 -6.26 1.18 16.79
N THR A 202 -7.16 2.15 16.98
CA THR A 202 -7.75 2.46 18.29
C THR A 202 -8.68 1.36 18.78
N ARG A 203 -9.54 0.80 17.91
CA ARG A 203 -10.47 -0.30 18.24
C ARG A 203 -9.74 -1.62 18.51
N GLU A 204 -8.71 -1.94 17.73
CA GLU A 204 -7.83 -3.09 17.97
C GLU A 204 -7.09 -2.99 19.32
N LYS A 205 -6.64 -1.79 19.71
CA LYS A 205 -6.09 -1.52 21.06
C LYS A 205 -7.12 -1.62 22.17
N ALA A 206 -8.38 -1.29 21.91
CA ALA A 206 -9.50 -1.50 22.83
C ALA A 206 -9.92 -2.98 22.94
N GLY A 207 -9.33 -3.88 22.14
CA GLY A 207 -9.57 -5.32 22.16
C GLY A 207 -10.61 -5.81 21.15
N GLU A 208 -11.21 -4.92 20.34
CA GLU A 208 -12.10 -5.32 19.25
C GLU A 208 -11.32 -6.07 18.17
N ARG A 209 -11.95 -7.11 17.59
CA ARG A 209 -11.36 -7.94 16.52
C ARG A 209 -12.45 -8.36 15.53
N ASN A 210 -12.05 -8.71 14.31
CA ASN A 210 -12.91 -9.28 13.26
C ASN A 210 -14.11 -8.38 12.85
N PHE A 211 -14.00 -7.06 12.97
CA PHE A 211 -15.04 -6.11 12.54
C PHE A 211 -14.96 -5.73 11.05
N GLU A 212 -13.84 -5.97 10.38
CA GLU A 212 -13.68 -5.80 8.93
C GLU A 212 -14.18 -7.03 8.15
N ALA A 213 -14.77 -6.79 6.98
CA ALA A 213 -15.12 -7.84 6.05
C ALA A 213 -13.86 -8.46 5.44
N LYS A 214 -13.78 -9.80 5.47
CA LYS A 214 -12.79 -10.53 4.68
C LYS A 214 -13.11 -10.41 3.19
N VAL A 215 -12.07 -10.23 2.38
CA VAL A 215 -12.15 -10.11 0.92
C VAL A 215 -11.34 -11.23 0.28
N ALA A 216 -11.91 -11.89 -0.72
CA ALA A 216 -11.27 -12.91 -1.54
C ALA A 216 -11.46 -12.59 -3.03
N ALA A 217 -10.66 -13.21 -3.90
CA ALA A 217 -10.94 -13.19 -5.33
C ALA A 217 -12.24 -13.97 -5.63
N VAL A 218 -13.07 -13.43 -6.52
CA VAL A 218 -14.27 -14.12 -7.03
C VAL A 218 -13.82 -15.25 -7.93
N ASN A 219 -14.11 -16.49 -7.53
CA ASN A 219 -13.81 -17.72 -8.27
C ASN A 219 -15.11 -18.44 -8.66
N LEU A 220 -16.06 -17.69 -9.24
CA LEU A 220 -17.27 -18.23 -9.86
C LEU A 220 -16.97 -18.61 -11.32
N THR A 221 -17.62 -19.66 -11.82
CA THR A 221 -17.66 -19.96 -13.26
C THR A 221 -18.82 -19.22 -13.92
N ASP A 222 -18.77 -19.06 -15.24
CA ASP A 222 -19.78 -18.35 -16.01
C ASP A 222 -21.17 -19.02 -15.90
N GLU A 223 -21.22 -20.35 -15.86
CA GLU A 223 -22.46 -21.11 -15.66
C GLU A 223 -23.07 -20.79 -14.29
N ARG A 224 -22.25 -20.73 -13.23
CA ARG A 224 -22.75 -20.41 -11.88
C ARG A 224 -23.16 -18.94 -11.76
N CYS A 225 -22.52 -18.03 -12.50
CA CYS A 225 -22.99 -16.65 -12.64
C CYS A 225 -24.38 -16.58 -13.28
N ILE A 226 -24.63 -17.37 -14.34
CA ILE A 226 -25.93 -17.44 -15.02
C ILE A 226 -27.00 -18.08 -14.11
N GLU A 227 -26.69 -19.17 -13.40
CA GLU A 227 -27.58 -19.78 -12.41
C GLU A 227 -28.02 -18.80 -11.31
N LEU A 228 -27.08 -17.98 -10.80
CA LEU A 228 -27.38 -16.96 -9.79
C LEU A 228 -28.20 -15.80 -10.37
N ALA A 229 -27.88 -15.36 -11.60
CA ALA A 229 -28.66 -14.33 -12.30
C ALA A 229 -30.11 -14.74 -12.52
N HIS A 230 -30.36 -16.04 -12.72
CA HIS A 230 -31.69 -16.62 -12.92
C HIS A 230 -32.41 -17.00 -11.61
N SER A 231 -31.80 -16.78 -10.43
CA SER A 231 -32.44 -17.09 -9.14
C SER A 231 -33.55 -16.09 -8.80
N HIS A 232 -34.68 -16.57 -8.27
CA HIS A 232 -35.73 -15.71 -7.72
C HIS A 232 -35.24 -14.88 -6.53
N GLU A 233 -34.32 -15.43 -5.73
CA GLU A 233 -33.74 -14.80 -4.53
C GLU A 233 -32.24 -15.08 -4.42
N LEU A 234 -31.50 -14.04 -4.05
CA LEU A 234 -30.11 -14.09 -3.61
C LEU A 234 -30.02 -13.81 -2.12
N ARG A 235 -29.10 -14.51 -1.44
CA ARG A 235 -28.84 -14.41 0.00
C ARG A 235 -27.43 -13.90 0.25
N ILE A 236 -27.08 -13.67 1.52
CA ILE A 236 -25.74 -13.22 1.92
C ILE A 236 -24.59 -14.15 1.44
N ALA A 237 -24.87 -15.45 1.28
CA ALA A 237 -23.94 -16.41 0.70
C ALA A 237 -23.65 -16.11 -0.79
N ASP A 238 -24.70 -15.81 -1.56
CA ASP A 238 -24.59 -15.50 -2.99
C ASP A 238 -23.95 -14.13 -3.21
N TRP A 239 -24.24 -13.15 -2.34
CA TRP A 239 -23.46 -11.89 -2.27
C TRP A 239 -21.97 -12.16 -2.05
N THR A 240 -21.63 -13.01 -1.07
CA THR A 240 -20.22 -13.33 -0.76
C THR A 240 -19.54 -14.04 -1.93
N ALA A 241 -20.27 -14.88 -2.69
CA ALA A 241 -19.77 -15.53 -3.88
C ALA A 241 -19.58 -14.54 -5.05
N LEU A 242 -20.57 -13.68 -5.34
CA LEU A 242 -20.58 -12.73 -6.46
C LEU A 242 -19.60 -11.57 -6.27
N THR A 243 -19.36 -11.14 -5.03
CA THR A 243 -18.50 -9.97 -4.70
C THR A 243 -17.17 -10.33 -4.06
N GLY A 244 -17.01 -11.56 -3.55
CA GLY A 244 -15.84 -11.99 -2.78
C GLY A 244 -15.78 -11.42 -1.35
N ILE A 245 -16.82 -10.73 -0.87
CA ILE A 245 -16.82 -9.95 0.37
C ILE A 245 -17.74 -10.57 1.43
N GLY A 246 -17.16 -10.93 2.58
CA GLY A 246 -17.88 -11.48 3.72
C GLY A 246 -18.53 -10.44 4.63
N ILE A 247 -19.09 -10.90 5.76
CA ILE A 247 -19.67 -10.07 6.81
C ILE A 247 -18.60 -9.21 7.49
N GLY A 248 -18.93 -7.94 7.77
CA GLY A 248 -18.06 -6.94 8.38
C GLY A 248 -18.14 -5.57 7.69
N VAL A 249 -17.31 -4.61 8.10
CA VAL A 249 -17.15 -3.31 7.43
C VAL A 249 -16.30 -3.47 6.17
N HIS A 250 -16.75 -2.92 5.04
CA HIS A 250 -16.03 -2.86 3.78
C HIS A 250 -16.21 -1.47 3.15
N TRP A 251 -15.16 -0.66 3.10
CA TRP A 251 -15.22 0.75 2.69
C TRP A 251 -16.37 1.48 3.43
N SER A 252 -17.21 2.24 2.73
CA SER A 252 -18.32 3.00 3.32
C SER A 252 -19.54 2.14 3.68
N TYR A 253 -19.42 0.80 3.68
CA TYR A 253 -20.55 -0.11 3.86
C TYR A 253 -20.33 -1.11 5.01
N VAL A 254 -21.44 -1.55 5.60
CA VAL A 254 -21.50 -2.63 6.58
C VAL A 254 -22.26 -3.80 5.97
N VAL A 255 -21.57 -4.93 5.82
CA VAL A 255 -22.14 -6.20 5.34
C VAL A 255 -22.55 -7.04 6.55
N SER A 256 -23.80 -7.50 6.56
CA SER A 256 -24.40 -8.29 7.64
C SER A 256 -25.21 -9.46 7.07
N ALA A 257 -25.61 -10.42 7.93
CA ALA A 257 -26.48 -11.51 7.51
C ALA A 257 -27.87 -11.04 7.00
N GLU A 258 -28.33 -9.87 7.43
CA GLU A 258 -29.62 -9.30 7.03
C GLU A 258 -29.55 -8.42 5.77
N GLY A 259 -28.35 -8.04 5.32
CA GLY A 259 -28.20 -7.03 4.27
C GLY A 259 -26.87 -6.26 4.26
N VAL A 260 -26.74 -5.39 3.26
CA VAL A 260 -25.62 -4.46 3.07
C VAL A 260 -26.16 -3.03 3.21
N ALA A 261 -25.60 -2.25 4.12
CA ALA A 261 -26.03 -0.88 4.41
C ALA A 261 -24.88 0.10 4.29
N PHE A 262 -25.14 1.33 3.83
CA PHE A 262 -24.17 2.41 3.95
C PHE A 262 -23.91 2.70 5.43
N ARG A 263 -22.62 2.82 5.82
CA ARG A 263 -22.22 3.18 7.17
C ARG A 263 -22.48 4.67 7.36
N LYS A 264 -23.53 5.03 8.09
CA LYS A 264 -23.90 6.43 8.28
C LYS A 264 -22.73 7.28 8.79
N TRP A 265 -22.61 8.49 8.24
CA TRP A 265 -21.83 9.59 8.80
C TRP A 265 -22.44 10.02 10.14
N THR A 266 -21.60 10.18 11.14
CA THR A 266 -21.94 10.71 12.47
C THR A 266 -22.15 12.22 12.42
N GLU A 267 -22.85 12.75 13.42
CA GLU A 267 -23.05 14.20 13.58
C GLU A 267 -21.70 14.95 13.70
N GLY A 268 -20.68 14.32 14.30
CA GLY A 268 -19.30 14.81 14.32
C GLY A 268 -18.68 14.91 12.93
N GLU A 269 -18.59 13.78 12.20
CA GLU A 269 -18.08 13.72 10.81
C GLU A 269 -18.75 14.78 9.92
N ILE A 270 -20.07 14.96 10.04
CA ILE A 270 -20.84 15.97 9.29
C ILE A 270 -20.46 17.39 9.72
N SER A 271 -20.41 17.67 11.03
CA SER A 271 -20.19 19.03 11.55
C SER A 271 -18.82 19.64 11.19
N GLU A 272 -17.81 18.80 10.94
CA GLU A 272 -16.46 19.23 10.54
C GLU A 272 -16.34 19.46 9.02
N ALA A 273 -17.30 18.98 8.23
CA ALA A 273 -17.33 19.14 6.78
C ALA A 273 -17.89 20.51 6.32
N SER A 274 -17.53 20.94 5.11
CA SER A 274 -18.12 22.14 4.48
C SER A 274 -19.61 21.94 4.19
N VAL A 275 -20.39 23.02 4.15
CA VAL A 275 -21.86 22.99 3.97
C VAL A 275 -22.29 22.17 2.76
N ASP A 276 -21.58 22.30 1.63
CA ASP A 276 -21.88 21.52 0.42
C ASP A 276 -21.66 20.01 0.64
N ARG A 277 -20.57 19.62 1.32
CA ARG A 277 -20.31 18.22 1.71
C ARG A 277 -21.35 17.72 2.72
N GLN A 278 -21.82 18.56 3.65
CA GLN A 278 -22.87 18.16 4.60
C GLN A 278 -24.16 17.72 3.88
N ILE A 279 -24.55 18.41 2.80
CA ILE A 279 -25.70 18.02 1.96
C ILE A 279 -25.50 16.62 1.37
N GLU A 280 -24.31 16.34 0.81
CA GLU A 280 -23.98 15.02 0.27
C GLU A 280 -23.96 13.93 1.36
N MET A 281 -23.41 14.23 2.54
CA MET A 281 -23.31 13.29 3.67
C MET A 281 -24.69 13.01 4.29
N HIS A 282 -25.63 13.95 4.24
CA HIS A 282 -27.03 13.71 4.58
C HIS A 282 -27.70 12.77 3.56
N GLN A 283 -27.45 12.95 2.25
CA GLN A 283 -27.97 12.06 1.20
C GLN A 283 -27.37 10.64 1.30
N ASP A 284 -26.06 10.53 1.53
CA ASP A 284 -25.39 9.25 1.82
C ASP A 284 -26.05 8.54 3.03
N ASN A 285 -26.45 9.31 4.05
CA ASN A 285 -27.15 8.80 5.24
C ASN A 285 -28.61 8.37 5.00
N GLU A 286 -29.22 8.76 3.89
CA GLU A 286 -30.56 8.34 3.47
C GLU A 286 -30.54 7.11 2.54
N ALA A 287 -29.35 6.67 2.10
CA ALA A 287 -29.18 5.53 1.20
C ALA A 287 -29.88 4.25 1.70
N VAL A 288 -30.75 3.69 0.85
CA VAL A 288 -31.58 2.52 1.17
C VAL A 288 -30.71 1.26 1.22
N PRO A 289 -30.69 0.49 2.33
CA PRO A 289 -29.87 -0.71 2.44
C PRO A 289 -30.43 -1.86 1.59
N LEU A 290 -29.54 -2.61 0.95
CA LEU A 290 -29.89 -3.91 0.36
C LEU A 290 -30.23 -4.87 1.50
N ARG A 291 -31.43 -5.44 1.48
CA ARG A 291 -31.86 -6.47 2.44
C ARG A 291 -31.84 -7.84 1.77
N PHE A 292 -31.38 -8.87 2.49
CA PHE A 292 -31.46 -10.26 2.03
C PHE A 292 -32.68 -10.97 2.64
N PRO A 293 -33.37 -11.84 1.88
CA PRO A 293 -33.15 -12.15 0.46
C PRO A 293 -33.57 -11.00 -0.48
N CYS A 294 -32.95 -10.93 -1.66
CA CYS A 294 -33.26 -9.94 -2.71
C CYS A 294 -33.27 -10.56 -4.11
N ALA A 295 -34.08 -10.01 -5.02
CA ALA A 295 -34.02 -10.37 -6.44
C ALA A 295 -32.70 -9.87 -7.09
N PRO A 296 -32.12 -10.59 -8.07
CA PRO A 296 -30.88 -10.21 -8.76
C PRO A 296 -30.85 -8.76 -9.28
N ALA A 297 -31.93 -8.32 -9.92
CA ALA A 297 -32.05 -6.93 -10.42
C ALA A 297 -31.96 -5.87 -9.32
N LYS A 298 -32.44 -6.17 -8.09
CA LYS A 298 -32.36 -5.25 -6.94
C LYS A 298 -30.95 -5.19 -6.35
N LEU A 299 -30.18 -6.27 -6.45
CA LEU A 299 -28.78 -6.32 -6.07
C LEU A 299 -27.89 -5.53 -7.06
N LEU A 300 -28.19 -5.60 -8.38
CA LEU A 300 -27.55 -4.71 -9.36
C LEU A 300 -27.93 -3.24 -9.10
N GLN A 301 -29.22 -2.93 -8.95
CA GLN A 301 -29.69 -1.57 -8.67
C GLN A 301 -29.00 -0.95 -7.44
N PHE A 302 -28.74 -1.72 -6.38
CA PHE A 302 -28.04 -1.24 -5.19
C PHE A 302 -26.57 -0.87 -5.46
N ILE A 303 -25.87 -1.64 -6.31
CA ILE A 303 -24.47 -1.37 -6.66
C ILE A 303 -24.38 -0.23 -7.68
N ASP A 304 -25.27 -0.20 -8.66
CA ASP A 304 -25.27 0.79 -9.73
C ASP A 304 -25.81 2.17 -9.28
N ALA A 305 -26.49 2.23 -8.13
CA ALA A 305 -26.89 3.46 -7.45
C ALA A 305 -25.96 3.86 -6.28
N ALA A 306 -24.89 3.11 -6.01
CA ALA A 306 -23.94 3.43 -4.95
C ALA A 306 -22.98 4.54 -5.40
N PRO A 307 -22.72 5.60 -4.59
CA PRO A 307 -21.93 6.75 -5.02
C PRO A 307 -20.51 6.39 -5.52
N PRO A 308 -19.95 7.07 -6.53
CA PRO A 308 -18.59 6.81 -7.00
C PRO A 308 -17.56 6.89 -5.86
N GLY A 309 -16.63 5.93 -5.82
CA GLY A 309 -15.61 5.83 -4.77
C GLY A 309 -16.08 5.34 -3.40
N SER A 310 -17.39 5.19 -3.15
CA SER A 310 -17.91 4.75 -1.85
C SER A 310 -17.61 3.29 -1.48
N HIS A 311 -17.35 2.45 -2.49
CA HIS A 311 -17.21 1.00 -2.38
C HIS A 311 -16.19 0.44 -3.38
N ARG A 312 -15.82 -0.83 -3.20
CA ARG A 312 -15.06 -1.61 -4.19
C ARG A 312 -15.69 -2.99 -4.45
N PHE A 313 -17.02 -3.01 -4.53
CA PHE A 313 -17.78 -4.16 -5.03
C PHE A 313 -17.55 -4.31 -6.54
N SER A 314 -17.26 -5.51 -7.00
CA SER A 314 -17.34 -5.89 -8.41
C SER A 314 -18.12 -7.19 -8.52
N ILE A 315 -18.85 -7.38 -9.61
CA ILE A 315 -19.62 -8.58 -9.93
C ILE A 315 -19.24 -9.01 -11.34
N PRO A 316 -19.10 -10.32 -11.63
CA PRO A 316 -18.79 -10.81 -12.98
C PRO A 316 -19.76 -10.26 -14.03
N ASP A 317 -19.23 -9.76 -15.14
CA ASP A 317 -20.03 -9.15 -16.21
C ASP A 317 -21.05 -10.13 -16.81
N VAL A 318 -20.75 -11.43 -16.79
CA VAL A 318 -21.67 -12.52 -17.18
C VAL A 318 -22.95 -12.53 -16.34
N PHE A 319 -22.86 -12.30 -15.02
CA PHE A 319 -24.05 -12.16 -14.16
C PHE A 319 -24.82 -10.87 -14.51
N ARG A 320 -24.10 -9.74 -14.71
CA ARG A 320 -24.73 -8.47 -15.10
C ARG A 320 -25.50 -8.60 -16.42
N GLN A 321 -24.90 -9.26 -17.41
CA GLN A 321 -25.52 -9.52 -18.70
C GLN A 321 -26.76 -10.41 -18.55
N ALA A 322 -26.65 -11.56 -17.87
CA ALA A 322 -27.77 -12.49 -17.73
C ALA A 322 -28.99 -11.87 -17.01
N VAL A 323 -28.79 -11.07 -15.94
CA VAL A 323 -29.90 -10.33 -15.30
C VAL A 323 -30.50 -9.28 -16.25
N THR A 324 -29.67 -8.60 -17.05
CA THR A 324 -30.10 -7.59 -18.02
C THR A 324 -30.84 -8.21 -19.21
N GLU A 325 -30.53 -9.45 -19.59
CA GLU A 325 -31.23 -10.20 -20.64
C GLU A 325 -32.58 -10.78 -20.19
N GLN A 326 -32.82 -10.91 -18.87
CA GLN A 326 -34.14 -11.27 -18.33
C GLN A 326 -35.09 -10.07 -18.20
N ALA A 327 -34.58 -8.89 -17.90
CA ALA A 327 -35.38 -7.66 -17.72
C ALA A 327 -36.39 -7.31 -18.86
N PRO A 328 -36.13 -7.58 -20.16
CA PRO A 328 -37.05 -7.21 -21.24
C PRO A 328 -38.36 -8.01 -21.27
N MET A 329 -38.45 -9.16 -20.57
CA MET A 329 -39.65 -9.99 -20.60
C MET A 329 -40.75 -9.55 -19.62
N THR A 330 -40.45 -8.66 -18.68
CA THR A 330 -41.40 -8.20 -17.66
C THR A 330 -42.24 -6.97 -18.04
N ASP A 331 -41.91 -6.25 -19.10
CA ASP A 331 -42.67 -5.06 -19.56
C ASP A 331 -43.27 -5.23 -20.96
N THR A 332 -44.03 -6.32 -21.13
CA THR A 332 -45.05 -6.40 -22.18
C THR A 332 -46.40 -6.06 -21.57
N PRO A 333 -47.06 -4.96 -21.95
CA PRO A 333 -48.36 -4.60 -21.39
C PRO A 333 -49.39 -5.69 -21.70
N ALA A 334 -50.10 -6.14 -20.66
CA ALA A 334 -50.98 -7.30 -20.70
C ALA A 334 -52.11 -7.15 -21.73
N ARG A 335 -51.87 -7.64 -22.94
CA ARG A 335 -52.84 -7.59 -24.05
C ARG A 335 -53.87 -8.70 -23.86
N VAL A 336 -55.01 -8.34 -23.28
CA VAL A 336 -56.19 -9.21 -23.09
C VAL A 336 -56.60 -9.88 -24.41
N PRO A 337 -56.84 -11.21 -24.39
CA PRO A 337 -58.11 -11.76 -24.87
C PRO A 337 -58.99 -12.21 -23.70
N ALA A 338 -60.31 -12.11 -23.86
CA ALA A 338 -61.28 -12.43 -22.84
C ALA A 338 -61.86 -13.85 -23.02
N GLU A 339 -62.25 -14.46 -21.89
CA GLU A 339 -63.17 -15.62 -21.77
C GLU A 339 -62.65 -16.95 -22.37
N LEU A 340 -62.87 -18.13 -21.76
CA LEU A 340 -64.07 -18.61 -21.09
C LEU A 340 -63.79 -19.51 -19.85
N GLN A 341 -64.66 -19.37 -18.85
CA GLN A 341 -65.29 -20.42 -18.01
C GLN A 341 -64.48 -21.69 -17.61
N GLY A 342 -64.25 -21.89 -16.31
CA GLY A 342 -63.58 -23.08 -15.76
C GLY A 342 -63.74 -23.30 -14.24
N GLN A 343 -64.97 -23.19 -13.73
CA GLN A 343 -65.31 -23.21 -12.30
C GLN A 343 -65.09 -24.58 -11.61
N SER A 344 -64.18 -24.65 -10.63
CA SER A 344 -64.26 -25.42 -9.36
C SER A 344 -62.87 -25.52 -8.69
N ASP A 345 -62.68 -25.84 -7.41
CA ASP A 345 -63.32 -25.55 -6.12
C ASP A 345 -62.52 -26.36 -5.05
N ILE A 346 -62.67 -26.04 -3.76
CA ILE A 346 -62.39 -26.92 -2.59
C ILE A 346 -60.92 -27.28 -2.20
N THR A 347 -60.37 -26.42 -1.31
CA THR A 347 -59.90 -26.67 0.09
C THR A 347 -58.86 -27.74 0.52
N HIS A 348 -58.14 -27.37 1.60
CA HIS A 348 -57.29 -28.14 2.55
C HIS A 348 -55.86 -28.48 2.09
N SER A 349 -54.77 -28.13 2.80
CA SER A 349 -54.45 -27.97 4.24
C SER A 349 -54.14 -29.30 4.97
N GLY A 350 -52.88 -29.49 5.40
CA GLY A 350 -52.46 -30.65 6.17
C GLY A 350 -50.93 -30.88 6.20
N ALA A 351 -50.30 -30.48 7.30
CA ALA A 351 -49.04 -31.05 7.82
C ALA A 351 -49.34 -31.56 9.26
N PRO A 352 -48.48 -32.33 9.97
CA PRO A 352 -47.07 -32.65 9.69
C PRO A 352 -46.71 -34.15 9.98
N GLU A 353 -45.45 -34.38 10.41
CA GLU A 353 -44.98 -35.44 11.34
C GLU A 353 -44.09 -36.61 10.80
N LYS A 354 -42.75 -36.36 10.77
CA LYS A 354 -41.69 -37.08 11.54
C LYS A 354 -41.20 -38.50 11.12
N ALA A 355 -40.05 -38.82 11.72
CA ALA A 355 -39.36 -40.11 11.87
C ALA A 355 -38.38 -40.53 10.75
N ALA A 356 -37.13 -40.77 11.18
CA ALA A 356 -36.14 -41.56 10.47
C ALA A 356 -36.25 -43.04 10.89
N PRO A 357 -35.52 -43.94 10.23
CA PRO A 357 -34.63 -44.80 11.03
C PRO A 357 -33.20 -44.92 10.46
N VAL A 358 -32.31 -45.43 11.32
CA VAL A 358 -30.92 -45.82 11.02
C VAL A 358 -30.85 -47.34 10.88
N VAL A 359 -30.10 -47.85 9.89
CA VAL A 359 -29.39 -49.15 9.98
C VAL A 359 -28.03 -49.04 9.27
N THR A 360 -27.04 -49.71 9.86
CA THR A 360 -25.61 -49.87 9.56
C THR A 360 -25.37 -50.98 8.49
N PRO A 361 -24.18 -51.62 8.35
CA PRO A 361 -22.78 -51.29 8.73
C PRO A 361 -21.91 -51.09 7.44
N ASP A 362 -20.71 -51.61 7.11
CA ASP A 362 -19.67 -52.56 7.63
C ASP A 362 -18.28 -52.14 7.06
N ASP A 363 -17.18 -52.45 7.77
CA ASP A 363 -15.80 -52.87 7.34
C ASP A 363 -14.99 -52.08 6.23
N ASP A 364 -13.65 -52.13 6.09
CA ASP A 364 -12.58 -52.85 6.84
C ASP A 364 -11.16 -52.19 6.74
N GLU A 365 -10.22 -52.69 7.58
CA GLU A 365 -8.75 -52.87 7.47
C GLU A 365 -7.71 -51.82 6.93
N GLN A 366 -6.56 -51.79 7.64
CA GLN A 366 -5.15 -51.53 7.22
C GLN A 366 -4.73 -50.11 6.73
N GLY A 367 -3.45 -49.66 6.83
CA GLY A 367 -2.21 -50.32 7.30
C GLY A 367 -1.06 -49.33 7.62
N GLU A 368 0.16 -49.84 7.90
CA GLU A 368 1.23 -49.15 8.66
C GLU A 368 2.32 -48.34 7.90
N ALA A 369 2.73 -47.22 8.53
CA ALA A 369 4.12 -46.78 8.82
C ALA A 369 5.16 -46.33 7.74
N ALA A 370 6.33 -45.90 8.27
CA ALA A 370 7.57 -45.36 7.66
C ALA A 370 7.45 -43.94 7.03
N THR A 371 8.15 -42.88 7.44
CA THR A 371 9.47 -42.64 8.09
C THR A 371 10.69 -42.69 7.15
N THR A 372 11.30 -41.53 6.91
CA THR A 372 12.72 -41.37 6.53
C THR A 372 13.26 -40.05 7.09
N ALA A 373 14.58 -39.96 7.33
CA ALA A 373 15.23 -38.80 7.94
C ALA A 373 16.60 -38.49 7.30
N GLN A 374 16.94 -37.19 7.34
CA GLN A 374 18.29 -36.60 7.42
C GLN A 374 19.38 -36.83 6.34
N GLU A 375 20.12 -35.72 6.13
CA GLU A 375 21.59 -35.61 5.91
C GLU A 375 22.25 -35.84 4.53
N GLN A 376 22.34 -34.72 3.80
CA GLN A 376 23.61 -34.03 3.45
C GLN A 376 24.87 -34.87 3.11
N LYS A 377 25.41 -34.70 1.88
CA LYS A 377 26.68 -33.94 1.68
C LYS A 377 27.03 -33.55 0.23
N ALA A 378 27.53 -32.31 0.13
CA ALA A 378 28.48 -31.70 -0.81
C ALA A 378 28.93 -32.40 -2.12
N ASP A 379 28.91 -31.61 -3.21
CA ASP A 379 30.16 -30.99 -3.72
C ASP A 379 29.86 -29.54 -4.22
N ALA A 380 30.87 -28.69 -4.45
CA ALA A 380 30.67 -27.24 -4.67
C ALA A 380 31.74 -26.51 -5.50
N THR A 381 31.30 -25.62 -6.41
CA THR A 381 32.17 -24.62 -7.08
C THR A 381 31.59 -23.20 -7.00
N GLN A 382 31.84 -22.57 -5.85
CA GLN A 382 31.94 -21.13 -5.56
C GLN A 382 31.42 -20.09 -6.58
N SER A 383 30.44 -19.27 -6.16
CA SER A 383 30.64 -17.82 -6.01
C SER A 383 29.53 -17.19 -5.16
N THR A 384 29.77 -17.01 -3.86
CA THR A 384 28.84 -16.34 -2.94
C THR A 384 29.48 -15.10 -2.34
N ARG A 385 28.75 -13.98 -2.36
CA ARG A 385 29.19 -12.71 -1.76
C ARG A 385 29.46 -12.88 -0.27
N ARG A 386 30.59 -12.34 0.19
CA ARG A 386 30.93 -12.26 1.61
C ARG A 386 30.22 -11.07 2.25
N ILE A 387 29.77 -11.26 3.49
CA ILE A 387 29.38 -10.16 4.40
C ILE A 387 30.56 -9.17 4.46
N PRO A 388 30.34 -7.84 4.47
CA PRO A 388 31.41 -6.87 4.66
C PRO A 388 32.21 -7.19 5.92
N GLU A 389 33.50 -7.50 5.74
CA GLU A 389 34.34 -8.12 6.77
C GLU A 389 34.38 -7.30 8.08
N GLN A 390 34.25 -5.98 7.93
CA GLN A 390 34.06 -5.01 9.00
C GLN A 390 32.88 -5.31 9.94
N ARG A 391 31.69 -5.62 9.41
CA ARG A 391 30.48 -5.92 10.21
C ARG A 391 30.68 -7.20 11.02
N ARG A 392 31.33 -8.20 10.42
CA ARG A 392 31.68 -9.45 11.09
C ARG A 392 32.67 -9.20 12.25
N GLN A 393 33.72 -8.42 12.03
CA GLN A 393 34.67 -8.03 13.09
C GLN A 393 33.96 -7.33 14.27
N GLU A 394 33.07 -6.38 13.98
CA GLU A 394 32.29 -5.69 15.01
C GLU A 394 31.33 -6.62 15.77
N GLN A 395 30.77 -7.63 15.11
CA GLN A 395 29.92 -8.65 15.76
C GLN A 395 30.73 -9.62 16.62
N GLU A 396 31.89 -10.09 16.16
CA GLU A 396 32.75 -10.98 16.94
C GLU A 396 33.23 -10.31 18.24
N ILE A 397 33.59 -9.01 18.20
CA ILE A 397 33.95 -8.24 19.42
C ILE A 397 32.79 -8.17 20.42
N LEU A 398 31.57 -7.90 19.94
CA LEU A 398 30.38 -7.84 20.80
C LEU A 398 30.03 -9.22 21.39
N GLN A 399 30.18 -10.30 20.62
CA GLN A 399 30.00 -11.67 21.13
C GLN A 399 31.00 -11.98 22.25
N VAL A 400 32.29 -11.66 22.06
CA VAL A 400 33.32 -11.92 23.08
C VAL A 400 33.11 -11.07 24.34
N LEU A 401 32.58 -9.86 24.23
CA LEU A 401 32.16 -9.06 25.39
C LEU A 401 31.07 -9.79 26.21
N CYS A 402 30.05 -10.33 25.54
CA CYS A 402 29.00 -11.12 26.19
C CYS A 402 29.53 -12.44 26.78
N GLU A 403 30.45 -13.14 26.10
CA GLU A 403 31.10 -14.37 26.60
C GLU A 403 31.97 -14.12 27.84
N LEU A 404 32.52 -12.92 27.99
CA LEU A 404 33.24 -12.47 29.20
C LEU A 404 32.30 -11.92 30.29
N GLY A 405 30.98 -11.91 30.05
CA GLY A 405 29.98 -11.43 31.01
C GLY A 405 29.86 -9.91 31.10
N TYR A 406 30.40 -9.15 30.14
CA TYR A 406 30.31 -7.70 30.11
C TYR A 406 29.11 -7.22 29.28
N SER A 407 28.33 -6.28 29.84
CA SER A 407 27.34 -5.54 29.05
C SER A 407 28.07 -4.53 28.16
N ALA A 408 27.90 -4.65 26.84
CA ALA A 408 28.58 -3.81 25.85
C ALA A 408 28.39 -2.30 26.10
N ASP A 409 27.20 -1.94 26.55
CA ASP A 409 26.72 -0.59 26.84
C ASP A 409 27.05 -0.07 28.25
N ALA A 410 27.69 -0.88 29.10
CA ALA A 410 28.08 -0.52 30.47
C ALA A 410 29.40 -1.21 30.89
N LEU A 411 30.47 -1.02 30.11
CA LEU A 411 31.78 -1.59 30.40
C LEU A 411 32.35 -1.00 31.71
N PRO A 412 32.88 -1.82 32.64
CA PRO A 412 33.50 -1.32 33.87
C PRO A 412 34.63 -0.32 33.59
N LYS A 413 34.54 0.87 34.21
CA LYS A 413 35.58 1.91 34.16
C LYS A 413 36.95 1.34 34.57
N TRP A 414 38.01 1.79 33.89
CA TRP A 414 39.35 1.27 34.15
C TRP A 414 39.82 1.56 35.58
N VAL A 415 40.21 0.50 36.30
CA VAL A 415 40.79 0.56 37.64
C VAL A 415 42.30 0.31 37.54
N SER A 416 43.09 1.23 38.10
CA SER A 416 44.55 1.12 38.11
C SER A 416 45.03 -0.19 38.74
N GLY A 417 46.01 -0.83 38.09
CA GLY A 417 46.56 -2.12 38.51
C GLY A 417 45.88 -3.37 37.92
N LYS A 418 44.82 -3.23 37.10
CA LYS A 418 44.23 -4.33 36.32
C LYS A 418 44.28 -4.07 34.81
N PRO A 419 44.33 -5.11 33.96
CA PRO A 419 44.05 -4.97 32.54
C PRO A 419 42.62 -4.45 32.35
N GLY A 420 42.43 -3.44 31.49
CA GLY A 420 41.09 -2.94 31.15
C GLY A 420 40.40 -3.83 30.13
N VAL A 421 39.08 -3.74 30.04
CA VAL A 421 38.25 -4.64 29.20
C VAL A 421 38.68 -4.67 27.72
N LYS A 422 39.09 -3.53 27.14
CA LYS A 422 39.66 -3.48 25.76
C LYS A 422 40.86 -4.42 25.59
N ALA A 423 41.70 -4.59 26.61
CA ALA A 423 42.88 -5.46 26.58
C ALA A 423 42.53 -6.94 26.78
N GLU A 424 41.56 -7.25 27.67
CA GLU A 424 41.09 -8.62 27.89
C GLU A 424 40.37 -9.18 26.66
N VAL A 425 39.47 -8.40 26.06
CA VAL A 425 38.81 -8.75 24.80
C VAL A 425 39.84 -8.91 23.68
N ARG A 426 40.84 -8.02 23.57
CA ARG A 426 41.93 -8.16 22.58
C ARG A 426 42.69 -9.47 22.73
N GLY A 427 42.85 -9.98 23.97
CA GLY A 427 43.50 -11.26 24.25
C GLY A 427 42.83 -12.46 23.57
N ARG A 428 41.52 -12.42 23.31
CA ARG A 428 40.80 -13.45 22.54
C ARG A 428 41.04 -13.36 21.03
N PHE A 429 41.44 -12.20 20.52
CA PHE A 429 41.68 -11.91 19.10
C PHE A 429 43.16 -11.96 18.69
N ALA A 430 43.95 -12.84 19.31
CA ALA A 430 45.38 -13.01 19.01
C ALA A 430 45.69 -13.39 17.54
N SER A 431 44.70 -13.87 16.78
CA SER A 431 44.78 -14.15 15.35
C SER A 431 44.63 -12.91 14.45
N TRP A 432 44.11 -11.80 14.96
CA TRP A 432 43.90 -10.57 14.19
C TRP A 432 45.16 -9.71 14.17
N GLN A 433 45.75 -9.54 12.99
CA GLN A 433 47.01 -8.82 12.84
C GLN A 433 46.83 -7.30 12.76
N GLY A 434 47.80 -6.55 13.32
CA GLY A 434 47.88 -5.10 13.20
C GLY A 434 46.76 -4.33 13.91
N THR A 435 46.18 -3.35 13.22
CA THR A 435 45.22 -2.36 13.78
C THR A 435 43.75 -2.72 13.58
N VAL A 436 43.44 -3.93 13.09
CA VAL A 436 42.07 -4.38 12.80
C VAL A 436 41.17 -4.31 14.04
N PHE A 437 41.65 -4.86 15.16
CA PHE A 437 40.93 -4.85 16.43
C PHE A 437 40.66 -3.42 16.94
N ASP A 438 41.68 -2.55 16.95
CA ASP A 438 41.52 -1.17 17.43
C ASP A 438 40.52 -0.39 16.57
N LYS A 439 40.64 -0.47 15.24
CA LYS A 439 39.70 0.20 14.32
C LYS A 439 38.27 -0.30 14.47
N ALA A 440 38.06 -1.57 14.82
CA ALA A 440 36.73 -2.13 15.08
C ALA A 440 36.18 -1.72 16.45
N TRP A 441 37.02 -1.73 17.49
CA TRP A 441 36.66 -1.24 18.83
C TRP A 441 36.31 0.25 18.81
N ASP A 442 37.11 1.06 18.13
CA ASP A 442 36.95 2.51 18.12
C ASP A 442 35.77 2.94 17.23
N ARG A 443 35.40 2.13 16.22
CA ARG A 443 34.09 2.22 15.53
C ARG A 443 32.92 1.90 16.45
N LEU A 444 32.98 0.79 17.20
CA LEU A 444 31.93 0.45 18.17
C LEU A 444 31.74 1.54 19.25
N ARG A 445 32.82 2.26 19.63
CA ARG A 445 32.76 3.45 20.50
C ARG A 445 32.04 4.61 19.82
N ALA A 446 32.40 4.93 18.57
CA ALA A 446 31.79 6.02 17.80
C ALA A 446 30.29 5.79 17.56
N ASP A 447 29.90 4.56 17.19
CA ASP A 447 28.52 4.12 17.01
C ASP A 447 27.72 4.07 18.34
N LYS A 448 28.34 4.36 19.50
CA LYS A 448 27.80 4.18 20.86
C LYS A 448 27.37 2.74 21.19
N ARG A 449 27.78 1.76 20.36
CA ARG A 449 27.51 0.32 20.50
C ARG A 449 28.34 -0.35 21.60
N ILE A 450 29.46 0.27 22.00
CA ILE A 450 30.08 0.02 23.30
C ILE A 450 30.31 1.33 24.06
N ARG A 451 30.04 1.33 25.37
CA ARG A 451 30.16 2.49 26.27
C ARG A 451 30.74 2.05 27.61
N ASP A 452 31.49 2.93 28.25
CA ASP A 452 31.88 2.73 29.65
C ASP A 452 30.66 3.04 30.54
N ALA A 453 30.49 2.34 31.66
CA ALA A 453 29.46 2.64 32.65
C ALA A 453 29.68 4.04 33.26
N ASP A 454 28.61 4.67 33.77
CA ASP A 454 28.60 6.03 34.35
C ASP A 454 29.22 6.16 35.76
#